data_AF-A0A7V6UCP2-F1
#
_entry.id   AF-A0A7V6UCP2-F1
#
_cell.length_a   1.000
_cell.length_b   1.000
_cell.length_c   1.000
_cell.angle_alpha   90.00
_cell.angle_beta   90.00
_cell.angle_gamma   90.00
#
_symmetry.space_group_name_H-M   'P 1'
#
loop_
_entity.id
_entity.type
_entity.pdbx_description
1 polymer ?
#
loop_
_entity_poly.entity_id
_entity_poly.type
_entity_poly.pdbx_seq_one_letter_code
_entity_poly.pdbx_strand_id
1 'polypeptide(L)'
;MRVLHHPILGDETRKTNATITVDGREIPAIEGEPIAAALLAAGIKKFRETPKHHKPRGIFCAIGRCTDCVMIVDGVPNVRTCVTPVRDGMIIYTQKGLGKWGVEK
;
A
#
# COMPACT_ATOMS: atom_id res chain seq x y z
N MET A 1 5.82 -5.13 7.81
CA MET A 1 6.88 -5.65 8.69
C MET A 1 7.77 -6.49 7.82
N ARG A 2 9.07 -6.26 7.88
CA ARG A 2 10.06 -7.05 7.14
C ARG A 2 10.75 -8.01 8.09
N VAL A 3 11.05 -9.20 7.61
CA VAL A 3 11.92 -10.14 8.30
C VAL A 3 13.34 -9.76 7.91
N LEU A 4 14.06 -9.06 8.78
CA LEU A 4 15.41 -8.56 8.47
C LEU A 4 16.46 -9.68 8.54
N HIS A 5 16.25 -10.65 9.42
CA HIS A 5 17.09 -11.82 9.58
C HIS A 5 16.20 -13.07 9.64
N HIS A 6 16.38 -13.99 8.70
CA HIS A 6 15.69 -15.27 8.67
C HIS A 6 16.68 -16.40 9.07
N PRO A 7 16.34 -17.27 10.04
CA PRO A 7 17.26 -18.29 10.57
C PRO A 7 17.89 -19.23 9.52
N ILE A 8 17.24 -19.39 8.35
CA ILE A 8 17.71 -20.24 7.25
C ILE A 8 18.17 -19.42 6.04
N LEU A 9 17.55 -18.26 5.76
CA LEU A 9 17.81 -17.52 4.52
C LEU A 9 18.84 -16.40 4.72
N GLY A 10 19.25 -16.13 5.97
CA GLY A 10 20.18 -15.06 6.32
C GLY A 10 19.50 -13.69 6.35
N ASP A 11 20.33 -12.67 6.13
CA ASP A 11 19.89 -11.27 6.18
C ASP A 11 19.19 -10.82 4.90
N GLU A 12 18.26 -9.87 5.04
CA GLU A 12 17.61 -9.22 3.92
C GLU A 12 18.62 -8.40 3.10
N THR A 13 18.76 -8.73 1.81
CA THR A 13 19.74 -8.10 0.91
C THR A 13 19.12 -7.12 -0.08
N ARG A 14 17.79 -7.07 -0.20
CA ARG A 14 17.12 -6.17 -1.14
C ARG A 14 17.29 -4.72 -0.71
N LYS A 15 17.61 -3.86 -1.68
CA LYS A 15 17.81 -2.43 -1.47
C LYS A 15 16.49 -1.66 -1.60
N THR A 16 16.30 -0.65 -0.77
CA THR A 16 15.24 0.34 -0.95
C THR A 16 15.62 1.28 -2.08
N ASN A 17 15.28 0.89 -3.31
CA ASN A 17 15.64 1.58 -4.55
C ASN A 17 14.49 2.42 -5.14
N ALA A 18 13.38 2.55 -4.44
CA ALA A 18 12.25 3.38 -4.82
C ALA A 18 11.77 4.24 -3.65
N THR A 19 11.20 5.40 -3.95
CA THR A 19 10.51 6.28 -3.00
C THR A 19 9.06 6.43 -3.44
N ILE A 20 8.13 6.20 -2.52
CA ILE A 20 6.69 6.41 -2.75
C ILE A 20 6.15 7.44 -1.77
N THR A 21 5.19 8.24 -2.19
CA THR A 21 4.55 9.24 -1.33
C THR A 21 3.21 8.71 -0.85
N VAL A 22 3.00 8.67 0.46
CA VAL A 22 1.77 8.18 1.09
C VAL A 22 1.19 9.27 1.97
N ASP A 23 0.00 9.77 1.65
CA ASP A 23 -0.66 10.85 2.39
C ASP A 23 0.26 12.08 2.59
N GLY A 24 1.07 12.40 1.57
CA GLY A 24 2.02 13.51 1.59
C GLY A 24 3.35 13.21 2.30
N ARG A 25 3.61 11.97 2.74
CA ARG A 25 4.87 11.55 3.36
C ARG A 25 5.63 10.60 2.46
N GLU A 26 6.89 10.92 2.19
CA GLU A 26 7.78 10.02 1.47
C GLU A 26 8.17 8.83 2.35
N ILE A 27 8.09 7.63 1.79
CA ILE A 27 8.57 6.41 2.44
C ILE A 27 9.47 5.62 1.48
N PRO A 28 10.57 5.03 2.00
CA PRO A 28 11.43 4.17 1.20
C PRO A 28 10.73 2.84 0.93
N ALA A 29 10.87 2.34 -0.29
CA ALA A 29 10.27 1.09 -0.75
C ALA A 29 11.26 0.29 -1.59
N ILE A 30 11.00 -1.02 -1.75
CA ILE A 30 11.71 -1.87 -2.70
C ILE A 30 10.87 -1.92 -3.98
N GLU A 31 11.45 -1.54 -5.11
CA GLU A 31 10.75 -1.60 -6.39
C GLU A 31 10.30 -3.03 -6.71
N GLY A 32 9.09 -3.17 -7.26
CA GLY A 32 8.49 -4.46 -7.58
C GLY A 32 7.85 -5.20 -6.40
N GLU A 33 8.11 -4.83 -5.14
CA GLU A 33 7.38 -5.40 -4.01
C GLU A 33 5.92 -4.90 -3.99
N PRO A 34 4.96 -5.63 -3.40
CA PRO A 34 3.60 -5.12 -3.27
C PRO A 34 3.57 -3.80 -2.47
N ILE A 35 2.81 -2.81 -2.92
CA ILE A 35 2.63 -1.52 -2.20
C ILE A 35 2.29 -1.77 -0.72
N ALA A 36 1.42 -2.75 -0.46
CA ALA A 36 1.00 -3.11 0.88
C ALA A 36 2.15 -3.59 1.78
N ALA A 37 3.16 -4.28 1.20
CA ALA A 37 4.34 -4.71 1.92
C ALA A 37 5.22 -3.52 2.32
N ALA A 38 5.44 -2.56 1.40
CA ALA A 38 6.16 -1.32 1.68
C ALA A 38 5.47 -0.50 2.79
N LEU A 39 4.14 -0.33 2.71
CA LEU A 39 3.34 0.35 3.74
C LEU A 39 3.49 -0.31 5.12
N LEU A 40 3.36 -1.64 5.18
CA LEU A 40 3.52 -2.36 6.43
C LEU A 40 4.96 -2.28 6.96
N ALA A 41 5.98 -2.20 6.09
CA ALA A 41 7.37 -2.01 6.48
C ALA A 41 7.59 -0.63 7.12
N ALA A 42 6.91 0.40 6.59
CA ALA A 42 6.86 1.75 7.14
C ALA A 42 5.92 1.90 8.37
N GLY A 43 5.34 0.81 8.87
CA GLY A 43 4.44 0.82 10.03
C GLY A 43 3.00 1.29 9.74
N ILE A 44 2.66 1.56 8.48
CA ILE A 44 1.34 2.00 8.06
C ILE A 44 0.42 0.79 7.97
N LYS A 45 -0.66 0.78 8.76
CA LYS A 45 -1.65 -0.32 8.81
C LYS A 45 -3.06 0.10 8.39
N LYS A 46 -3.31 1.41 8.24
CA LYS A 46 -4.60 1.97 7.83
C LYS A 46 -4.50 2.37 6.35
N PHE A 47 -5.27 1.68 5.52
CA PHE A 47 -5.24 1.83 4.06
C PHE A 47 -6.51 2.52 3.56
N ARG A 48 -7.65 2.23 4.21
CA ARG A 48 -8.93 2.89 3.90
C ARG A 48 -9.84 3.00 5.11
N GLU A 49 -10.92 3.74 4.93
CA GLU A 49 -12.05 3.79 5.86
C GLU A 49 -13.33 3.25 5.19
N THR A 50 -14.13 2.50 5.95
CA THR A 50 -15.42 1.98 5.47
C THR A 50 -16.43 3.12 5.23
N PRO A 51 -17.28 3.02 4.20
CA PRO A 51 -18.19 4.11 3.84
C PRO A 51 -19.27 4.40 4.89
N LYS A 52 -19.78 3.36 5.57
CA LYS A 52 -20.92 3.51 6.51
C LYS A 52 -20.52 3.93 7.92
N HIS A 53 -19.38 3.43 8.40
CA HIS A 53 -18.99 3.56 9.82
C HIS A 53 -17.60 4.17 10.01
N HIS A 54 -16.93 4.61 8.93
CA HIS A 54 -15.60 5.22 8.97
C HIS A 54 -14.56 4.39 9.74
N LYS A 55 -14.70 3.06 9.71
CA LYS A 55 -13.79 2.16 10.42
C LYS A 55 -12.53 1.94 9.59
N PRO A 56 -11.34 2.00 10.19
CA PRO A 56 -10.09 1.77 9.47
C PRO A 56 -10.01 0.30 9.00
N ARG A 57 -9.51 0.10 7.79
CA ARG A 57 -9.18 -1.20 7.20
C ARG A 57 -7.75 -1.19 6.68
N GLY A 58 -7.14 -2.37 6.58
CA GLY A 58 -5.76 -2.58 6.16
C GLY A 58 -5.60 -3.90 5.41
N ILE A 59 -4.39 -4.47 5.43
CA ILE A 59 -4.20 -5.83 4.89
C ILE A 59 -5.05 -6.84 5.67
N PHE A 60 -5.77 -7.68 4.92
CA PHE A 60 -6.46 -8.85 5.44
C PHE A 60 -6.03 -10.13 4.71
N CYS A 61 -6.43 -10.28 3.44
CA CYS A 61 -6.16 -11.54 2.71
C CYS A 61 -4.77 -11.63 2.06
N ALA A 62 -4.14 -10.49 1.76
CA ALA A 62 -2.86 -10.40 1.03
C ALA A 62 -2.76 -11.14 -0.33
N ILE A 63 -3.88 -11.54 -0.93
CA ILE A 63 -3.94 -12.31 -2.19
C ILE A 63 -4.76 -11.63 -3.30
N GLY A 64 -5.07 -10.34 -3.17
CA GLY A 64 -5.84 -9.60 -4.18
C GLY A 64 -7.34 -9.90 -4.21
N ARG A 65 -7.88 -10.65 -3.24
CA ARG A 65 -9.31 -11.01 -3.21
C ARG A 65 -10.17 -10.03 -2.40
N CYS A 66 -9.75 -9.69 -1.19
CA CYS A 66 -10.49 -8.76 -0.33
C CYS A 66 -10.36 -7.31 -0.82
N THR A 67 -11.26 -6.43 -0.37
CA THR A 67 -11.24 -4.99 -0.68
C THR A 67 -10.76 -4.12 0.48
N ASP A 68 -10.21 -4.72 1.54
CA ASP A 68 -9.77 -3.98 2.73
C ASP A 68 -8.45 -3.23 2.53
N CYS A 69 -7.61 -3.70 1.60
CA CYS A 69 -6.32 -3.08 1.27
C CYS A 69 -6.40 -2.00 0.17
N VAL A 70 -7.59 -1.64 -0.31
CA VAL A 70 -7.65 -0.71 -1.45
C VAL A 70 -7.27 0.72 -1.05
N MET A 71 -6.51 1.38 -1.91
CA MET A 71 -6.10 2.78 -1.76
C MET A 71 -6.30 3.54 -3.07
N ILE A 72 -6.10 4.84 -3.04
CA ILE A 72 -5.98 5.64 -4.25
C ILE A 72 -4.50 5.63 -4.64
N VAL A 73 -4.16 5.15 -5.83
CA VAL A 73 -2.78 5.05 -6.31
C VAL A 73 -2.70 5.76 -7.65
N ASP A 74 -1.81 6.74 -7.77
CA ASP A 74 -1.62 7.58 -8.97
C ASP A 74 -2.96 8.15 -9.48
N GLY A 75 -3.81 8.60 -8.55
CA GLY A 75 -5.15 9.15 -8.85
C GLY A 75 -6.24 8.10 -9.10
N VAL A 76 -5.90 6.82 -9.23
CA VAL A 76 -6.86 5.73 -9.47
C VAL A 76 -7.38 5.19 -8.14
N PRO A 77 -8.70 5.25 -7.87
CA PRO A 77 -9.28 4.70 -6.64
C PRO A 77 -9.42 3.17 -6.70
N ASN A 78 -9.64 2.57 -5.54
CA ASN A 78 -9.90 1.13 -5.36
C ASN A 78 -8.77 0.21 -5.86
N VAL A 79 -7.52 0.71 -5.90
CA VAL A 79 -6.36 -0.08 -6.32
C VAL A 79 -5.96 -1.04 -5.20
N ARG A 80 -5.82 -2.33 -5.54
CA ARG A 80 -5.45 -3.38 -4.59
C ARG A 80 -3.95 -3.38 -4.30
N THR A 81 -3.56 -2.62 -3.29
CA THR A 81 -2.14 -2.48 -2.90
C THR A 81 -1.43 -3.79 -2.58
N CYS A 82 -2.15 -4.86 -2.21
CA CYS A 82 -1.54 -6.16 -1.90
C CYS A 82 -1.01 -6.94 -3.11
N VAL A 83 -1.40 -6.57 -4.33
CA VAL A 83 -0.93 -7.22 -5.57
C VAL A 83 -0.37 -6.23 -6.57
N THR A 84 -0.55 -4.93 -6.34
CA THR A 84 0.07 -3.88 -7.16
C THR A 84 1.53 -3.71 -6.76
N PRO A 85 2.49 -3.88 -7.69
CA PRO A 85 3.91 -3.68 -7.42
C PRO A 85 4.23 -2.18 -7.27
N VAL A 86 5.18 -1.88 -6.40
CA VAL A 86 5.76 -0.54 -6.23
C VAL A 86 6.53 -0.15 -7.49
N ARG A 87 6.36 1.10 -7.91
CA ARG A 87 7.19 1.82 -8.88
C ARG A 87 7.70 3.09 -8.21
N ASP A 88 8.92 3.49 -8.55
CA ASP A 88 9.47 4.75 -8.05
C ASP A 88 8.58 5.94 -8.42
N GLY A 89 8.43 6.88 -7.46
CA GLY A 89 7.63 8.09 -7.61
C GLY A 89 6.11 7.90 -7.53
N MET A 90 5.61 6.73 -7.13
CA MET A 90 4.15 6.53 -6.95
C MET A 90 3.57 7.46 -5.87
N ILE A 91 2.36 7.96 -6.11
CA ILE A 91 1.61 8.81 -5.17
C ILE A 91 0.38 8.04 -4.70
N ILE A 92 0.27 7.86 -3.38
CA ILE A 92 -0.72 6.99 -2.74
C ILE A 92 -1.46 7.80 -1.67
N TYR A 93 -2.78 7.64 -1.63
CA TYR A 93 -3.63 8.24 -0.60
C TYR A 93 -4.52 7.20 0.08
N THR A 94 -4.68 7.37 1.39
CA THR A 94 -5.65 6.61 2.17
C THR A 94 -7.06 6.84 1.61
N GLN A 95 -7.73 5.77 1.20
CA GLN A 95 -9.05 5.91 0.59
C GLN A 95 -10.13 6.10 1.66
N LYS A 96 -10.96 7.13 1.49
CA LYS A 96 -12.18 7.32 2.29
C LYS A 96 -13.41 6.91 1.48
N GLY A 97 -14.21 5.99 2.03
CA GLY A 97 -15.44 5.51 1.39
C GLY A 97 -15.19 4.62 0.18
N LEU A 98 -16.00 4.80 -0.88
CA LEU A 98 -15.98 3.97 -2.09
C LEU A 98 -14.94 4.40 -3.14
N GLY A 99 -14.21 5.51 -2.90
CA GLY A 99 -13.39 6.15 -3.93
C GLY A 99 -14.27 6.82 -5.01
N LYS A 100 -13.73 7.82 -5.70
CA LYS A 100 -14.40 8.49 -6.81
C LYS A 100 -13.56 8.28 -8.06
N TRP A 101 -14.09 7.55 -9.04
CA TRP A 101 -13.52 7.52 -10.38
C TRP A 101 -13.81 8.86 -11.04
N GLY A 102 -12.86 9.36 -11.85
CA GLY A 102 -12.90 10.69 -12.47
C GLY A 102 -14.31 11.09 -12.88
N VAL A 103 -14.87 12.08 -12.18
CA VAL A 103 -16.09 12.74 -12.62
C VAL A 103 -15.61 13.87 -13.53
N GLU A 104 -15.16 13.52 -14.74
CA GLU A 104 -15.31 14.46 -15.84
C GLU A 104 -16.78 14.39 -16.24
N LYS A 105 -17.47 15.48 -15.95
CA LYS A 105 -18.81 15.76 -16.46
C LYS A 105 -18.67 16.41 -17.83
#